data_AF-A0A1G8TZG2-F1
#
_entry.id   AF-A0A1G8TZG2-F1
#
_cell.length_a   1.000
_cell.length_b   1.000
_cell.length_c   1.000
_cell.angle_alpha   90.00
_cell.angle_beta   90.00
_cell.angle_gamma   90.00
#
_symmetry.space_group_name_H-M   'P 1'
#
loop_
_entity.id
_entity.type
_entity.pdbx_description
1 polymer ?
#
loop_
_entity_poly.entity_id
_entity_poly.type
_entity_poly.pdbx_seq_one_letter_code
_entity_poly.pdbx_strand_id
1 'polypeptide(L)'
;MKGHSSIQWRTEANCLKCDKIGLCSTVGRCLAESTGAARITSVAKAVDYMIEHLPEPIQLSDVARAGTLSPFHFHRVFRDVTTTTPARFLTSLRMAEARRLLLVTPKTVTDVCTSIGYSSLGTFISQFGKLTGLSPRRFRCVVEQIGHIPVEELVESGPELAAASGPIGAVTGLHGEPCNALLGLFRLNRPQELPTMFHAIATNRLVALPPVADGDYEPIAVAVGPSATVRDVLATPIGVLGRIGFGYSPVTVTGGRCRHPFQVALRRQRRFDPPVEFTRPLLSLARRRVLRISHSTPAIG
;
A
#
# COMPACT_ATOMS: atom_id res chain seq x y z
N MET A 1 -18.07 25.62 33.22
CA MET A 1 -17.46 24.48 33.94
C MET A 1 -18.44 23.30 33.93
N LYS A 2 -18.27 22.35 33.01
CA LYS A 2 -18.74 20.96 33.10
C LYS A 2 -17.72 20.09 32.35
N GLY A 3 -17.31 19.00 32.99
CA GLY A 3 -16.06 18.28 32.74
C GLY A 3 -16.02 17.45 31.46
N HIS A 4 -14.84 17.44 30.85
CA HIS A 4 -14.43 16.47 29.84
C HIS A 4 -13.98 15.19 30.55
N SER A 5 -14.66 14.08 30.24
CA SER A 5 -14.25 12.73 30.60
C SER A 5 -12.98 12.34 29.83
N SER A 6 -11.86 12.29 30.53
CA SER A 6 -10.59 11.73 30.08
C SER A 6 -10.70 10.19 30.03
N ILE A 7 -10.57 9.61 28.84
CA ILE A 7 -10.44 8.16 28.68
C ILE A 7 -8.98 7.80 29.03
N GLN A 8 -8.78 7.31 30.25
CA GLN A 8 -7.57 6.62 30.68
C GLN A 8 -7.42 5.32 29.88
N TRP A 9 -6.40 5.22 29.04
CA TRP A 9 -5.96 3.95 28.45
C TRP A 9 -5.13 3.20 29.50
N ARG A 10 -5.57 2.00 29.89
CA ARG A 10 -4.82 1.11 30.78
C ARG A 10 -3.68 0.43 30.02
N THR A 11 -2.51 0.51 30.63
CA THR A 11 -1.22 -0.02 30.21
C THR A 11 -1.09 -1.48 30.64
N GLU A 12 -1.55 -2.41 29.79
CA GLU A 12 -1.19 -3.83 29.89
C GLU A 12 -0.65 -4.28 28.52
N ALA A 13 0.48 -5.00 28.59
CA ALA A 13 1.49 -5.22 27.55
C ALA A 13 0.94 -5.44 26.12
N ASN A 14 1.17 -4.45 25.25
CA ASN A 14 0.88 -4.56 23.82
C ASN A 14 2.20 -4.59 23.04
N CYS A 15 2.79 -5.77 22.85
CA CYS A 15 4.04 -5.96 22.12
C CYS A 15 3.99 -5.48 20.65
N LEU A 16 2.80 -5.24 20.10
CA LEU A 16 2.62 -4.63 18.77
C LEU A 16 3.04 -3.16 18.70
N LYS A 17 3.29 -2.49 19.84
CA LYS A 17 3.77 -1.10 19.94
C LYS A 17 5.19 -0.96 20.53
N CYS A 18 5.97 -2.04 20.58
CA CYS A 18 7.31 -1.96 21.15
C CYS A 18 8.32 -1.40 20.14
N ASP A 19 8.78 -0.16 20.35
CA ASP A 19 9.79 0.52 19.51
C ASP A 19 11.18 -0.15 19.52
N LYS A 20 11.34 -1.26 20.27
CA LYS A 20 12.59 -2.01 20.41
C LYS A 20 12.50 -3.46 19.92
N ILE A 21 11.49 -3.81 19.11
CA ILE A 21 11.36 -5.16 18.51
C ILE A 21 12.66 -5.61 17.80
N GLY A 22 13.40 -4.68 17.18
CA GLY A 22 14.68 -4.98 16.52
C GLY A 22 15.88 -5.22 17.45
N LEU A 23 15.76 -4.92 18.75
CA LEU A 23 16.86 -4.98 19.74
C LEU A 23 16.61 -6.00 20.86
N CYS A 24 15.47 -6.70 20.86
CA CYS A 24 15.13 -7.63 21.93
C CYS A 24 15.70 -9.03 21.62
N SER A 25 16.78 -9.42 22.31
CA SER A 25 17.38 -10.77 22.25
C SER A 25 16.46 -11.89 22.79
N THR A 26 15.25 -11.54 23.26
CA THR A 26 14.26 -12.44 23.86
C THR A 26 12.95 -12.49 23.06
N VAL A 27 12.95 -12.09 21.77
CA VAL A 27 11.78 -12.25 20.88
C VAL A 27 11.32 -13.72 20.78
N GLY A 28 12.26 -14.66 20.91
CA GLY A 28 11.96 -16.10 20.91
C GLY A 28 11.06 -16.57 22.07
N ARG A 29 11.03 -15.86 23.21
CA ARG A 29 10.21 -16.24 24.38
C ARG A 29 8.87 -15.49 24.49
N CYS A 30 8.74 -14.28 23.93
CA CYS A 30 7.45 -13.56 23.92
C CYS A 30 6.50 -13.97 22.78
N LEU A 31 7.01 -14.56 21.70
CA LEU A 31 6.16 -15.22 20.68
C LEU A 31 5.43 -16.48 21.21
N ALA A 32 5.68 -16.86 22.47
CA ALA A 32 5.02 -17.96 23.18
C ALA A 32 3.66 -17.59 23.80
N GLU A 33 3.06 -16.43 23.47
CA GLU A 33 1.61 -16.25 23.64
C GLU A 33 0.88 -16.94 22.48
N SER A 34 0.54 -18.22 22.68
CA SER A 34 -0.03 -19.14 21.67
C SER A 34 -1.22 -18.59 20.87
N THR A 35 -1.96 -17.60 21.38
CA THR A 35 -3.15 -17.03 20.74
C THR A 35 -2.82 -15.97 19.67
N GLY A 36 -1.73 -15.21 19.81
CA GLY A 36 -1.34 -14.18 18.84
C GLY A 36 -0.81 -14.77 17.54
N ALA A 37 0.14 -15.70 17.65
CA ALA A 37 0.74 -16.41 16.52
C ALA A 37 -0.29 -17.28 15.77
N ALA A 38 -1.22 -17.92 16.50
CA ALA A 38 -2.31 -18.68 15.90
C ALA A 38 -3.22 -17.79 15.03
N ARG A 39 -3.61 -16.60 15.52
CA ARG A 39 -4.43 -15.65 14.76
C ARG A 39 -3.75 -15.18 13.47
N ILE A 40 -2.46 -14.87 13.53
CA ILE A 40 -1.68 -14.48 12.34
C ILE A 40 -1.64 -15.64 11.32
N THR A 41 -1.40 -16.86 11.80
CA THR A 41 -1.39 -18.06 10.95
C THR A 41 -2.75 -18.30 10.29
N SER A 42 -3.84 -18.16 11.04
CA SER A 42 -5.21 -18.28 10.51
C SER A 42 -5.49 -17.27 9.39
N VAL A 43 -5.08 -16.01 9.57
CA VAL A 43 -5.25 -14.96 8.55
C VAL A 43 -4.38 -15.23 7.34
N ALA A 44 -3.13 -15.67 7.52
CA ALA A 44 -2.25 -16.03 6.42
C ALA A 44 -2.85 -17.15 5.55
N LYS A 45 -3.33 -18.24 6.17
CA LYS A 45 -4.00 -19.34 5.47
C LYS A 45 -5.24 -18.90 4.71
N ALA A 46 -6.03 -18.01 5.29
CA ALA A 46 -7.21 -17.47 4.62
C ALA A 46 -6.85 -16.61 3.41
N VAL A 47 -5.76 -15.84 3.49
CA VAL A 47 -5.26 -15.06 2.34
C VAL A 47 -4.69 -15.97 1.26
N ASP A 48 -3.96 -17.03 1.63
CA ASP A 48 -3.48 -18.03 0.67
C ASP A 48 -4.65 -18.67 -0.08
N TYR A 49 -5.71 -19.06 0.64
CA TYR A 49 -6.94 -19.55 0.03
C TYR A 49 -7.57 -18.54 -0.95
N MET A 50 -7.64 -17.25 -0.57
CA MET A 50 -8.15 -16.19 -1.45
C MET A 50 -7.34 -16.03 -2.74
N ILE A 51 -6.02 -16.19 -2.65
CA ILE A 51 -5.11 -16.06 -3.80
C ILE A 51 -5.24 -17.27 -4.72
N GLU A 52 -5.28 -18.48 -4.15
CA GLU A 52 -5.39 -19.74 -4.91
C GLU A 52 -6.74 -19.86 -5.64
N HIS A 53 -7.82 -19.38 -5.01
CA HIS A 53 -9.19 -19.47 -5.54
C HIS A 53 -9.70 -18.12 -6.07
N LEU A 54 -8.80 -17.21 -6.44
CA LEU A 54 -9.15 -15.84 -6.85
C LEU A 54 -10.26 -15.75 -7.92
N PRO A 55 -10.27 -16.62 -8.97
CA PRO A 55 -11.31 -16.61 -10.01
C PRO A 55 -12.68 -17.14 -9.55
N GLU A 56 -12.74 -17.78 -8.38
CA GLU A 56 -13.93 -18.48 -7.90
C GLU A 56 -14.84 -17.57 -7.06
N PRO A 57 -16.14 -17.89 -6.94
CA PRO A 57 -17.03 -17.22 -6.00
C PRO A 57 -16.68 -17.58 -4.55
N ILE A 58 -15.85 -16.77 -3.90
CA ILE A 58 -15.43 -16.95 -2.51
C ILE A 58 -16.45 -16.32 -1.53
N GLN A 59 -16.97 -17.11 -0.59
CA GLN A 59 -17.78 -16.61 0.54
C GLN A 59 -16.95 -16.42 1.81
N LEU A 60 -17.48 -15.64 2.77
CA LEU A 60 -16.82 -15.43 4.07
C LEU A 60 -16.63 -16.77 4.83
N SER A 61 -17.55 -17.71 4.69
CA SER A 61 -17.46 -19.04 5.30
C SER A 61 -16.28 -19.85 4.79
N ASP A 62 -15.94 -19.72 3.49
CA ASP A 62 -14.84 -20.48 2.88
C ASP A 62 -13.50 -20.02 3.43
N VAL A 63 -13.27 -18.71 3.46
CA VAL A 63 -12.03 -18.12 3.99
C VAL A 63 -11.91 -18.30 5.50
N ALA A 64 -13.02 -18.23 6.24
CA ALA A 64 -13.02 -18.50 7.68
C ALA A 64 -12.65 -19.96 7.97
N ARG A 65 -13.20 -20.91 7.20
CA ARG A 65 -12.87 -22.32 7.29
C ARG A 65 -11.41 -22.59 6.95
N ALA A 66 -10.87 -21.98 5.90
CA ALA A 66 -9.45 -22.07 5.56
C ALA A 66 -8.54 -21.56 6.69
N GLY A 67 -8.96 -20.50 7.39
CA GLY A 67 -8.30 -19.98 8.59
C GLY A 67 -8.62 -20.72 9.88
N THR A 68 -9.39 -21.83 9.84
CA THR A 68 -9.85 -22.62 11.01
C THR A 68 -10.57 -21.80 12.08
N LEU A 69 -11.38 -20.82 11.67
CA LEU A 69 -12.16 -19.95 12.57
C LEU A 69 -13.64 -19.93 12.16
N SER A 70 -14.53 -19.60 13.10
CA SER A 70 -15.92 -19.30 12.76
C SER A 70 -16.01 -17.98 11.96
N PRO A 71 -17.01 -17.78 11.08
CA PRO A 71 -17.09 -16.58 10.23
C PRO A 71 -17.08 -15.26 11.00
N PHE A 72 -17.81 -15.20 12.12
CA PHE A 72 -17.88 -13.99 12.95
C PHE A 72 -16.52 -13.69 13.62
N HIS A 73 -15.88 -14.70 14.20
CA HIS A 73 -14.57 -14.53 14.84
C HIS A 73 -13.50 -14.21 13.80
N PHE A 74 -13.50 -14.90 12.65
CA PHE A 74 -12.61 -14.65 11.54
C PHE A 74 -12.68 -13.20 11.07
N HIS A 75 -13.87 -12.66 10.84
CA HIS A 75 -14.01 -11.27 10.39
C HIS A 75 -13.32 -10.27 11.32
N ARG A 76 -13.49 -10.45 12.65
CA ARG A 76 -12.84 -9.62 13.66
C ARG A 76 -11.32 -9.80 13.64
N VAL A 77 -10.84 -11.05 13.71
CA VAL A 77 -9.41 -11.37 13.70
C VAL A 77 -8.73 -10.84 12.43
N PHE A 78 -9.36 -11.02 11.27
CA PHE A 78 -8.85 -10.55 10.00
C PHE A 78 -8.70 -9.03 9.99
N ARG A 79 -9.70 -8.29 10.48
CA ARG A 79 -9.61 -6.83 10.58
C ARG A 79 -8.53 -6.38 11.55
N ASP A 80 -8.39 -7.06 12.69
CA ASP A 80 -7.40 -6.72 13.70
C ASP A 80 -5.97 -6.98 13.18
N VAL A 81 -5.77 -8.00 12.35
CA VAL A 81 -4.46 -8.35 11.77
C VAL A 81 -4.12 -7.53 10.52
N THR A 82 -5.09 -7.27 9.64
CA THR A 82 -4.85 -6.67 8.30
C THR A 82 -5.30 -5.23 8.16
N THR A 83 -5.93 -4.67 9.21
CA THR A 83 -6.59 -3.35 9.24
C THR A 83 -7.73 -3.16 8.22
N THR A 84 -8.11 -4.22 7.51
CA THR A 84 -9.18 -4.19 6.50
C THR A 84 -10.13 -5.37 6.64
N THR A 85 -11.29 -5.29 6.00
CA THR A 85 -12.27 -6.39 5.98
C THR A 85 -11.86 -7.44 4.95
N PRO A 86 -12.21 -8.74 5.13
CA PRO A 86 -11.96 -9.79 4.14
C PRO A 86 -12.42 -9.45 2.72
N ALA A 87 -13.63 -8.88 2.57
CA ALA A 87 -14.20 -8.53 1.27
C ALA A 87 -13.40 -7.44 0.53
N ARG A 88 -12.94 -6.41 1.26
CA ARG A 88 -12.07 -5.36 0.70
C ARG A 88 -10.72 -5.92 0.31
N PHE A 89 -10.13 -6.78 1.13
CA PHE A 89 -8.86 -7.44 0.82
C PHE A 89 -8.96 -8.25 -0.48
N LEU A 90 -9.97 -9.10 -0.60
CA LEU A 90 -10.23 -9.89 -1.81
C LEU A 90 -10.45 -8.99 -3.04
N THR A 91 -11.19 -7.89 -2.88
CA THR A 91 -11.37 -6.90 -3.97
C THR A 91 -10.03 -6.32 -4.42
N SER A 92 -9.16 -5.93 -3.49
CA SER A 92 -7.84 -5.41 -3.81
C SER A 92 -6.93 -6.43 -4.49
N LEU A 93 -6.97 -7.70 -4.06
CA LEU A 93 -6.27 -8.80 -4.75
C LEU A 93 -6.77 -8.91 -6.21
N ARG A 94 -8.09 -9.01 -6.41
CA ARG A 94 -8.66 -9.13 -7.76
C ARG A 94 -8.29 -7.95 -8.66
N MET A 95 -8.24 -6.74 -8.12
CA MET A 95 -7.88 -5.54 -8.88
C MET A 95 -6.39 -5.47 -9.19
N ALA A 96 -5.52 -5.94 -8.30
CA ALA A 96 -4.11 -6.12 -8.58
C ALA A 96 -3.90 -7.12 -9.73
N GLU A 97 -4.60 -8.27 -9.71
CA GLU A 97 -4.52 -9.25 -10.79
C GLU A 97 -5.09 -8.72 -12.10
N ALA A 98 -6.19 -7.95 -12.06
CA ALA A 98 -6.75 -7.33 -13.25
C ALA A 98 -5.73 -6.44 -13.95
N ARG A 99 -5.04 -5.58 -13.18
CA ARG A 99 -3.98 -4.71 -13.73
C ARG A 99 -2.89 -5.54 -14.37
N ARG A 100 -2.40 -6.56 -13.67
CA ARG A 100 -1.37 -7.45 -14.21
C ARG A 100 -1.82 -8.11 -15.52
N LEU A 101 -2.96 -8.79 -15.53
CA LEU A 101 -3.47 -9.48 -16.72
C LEU A 101 -3.68 -8.53 -17.90
N LEU A 102 -4.15 -7.30 -17.65
CA LEU A 102 -4.29 -6.27 -18.68
C LEU A 102 -2.96 -5.86 -19.31
N LEU A 103 -1.86 -5.94 -18.55
CA LEU A 103 -0.52 -5.49 -18.97
C LEU A 103 0.37 -6.63 -19.49
N VAL A 104 0.20 -7.86 -19.02
CA VAL A 104 1.11 -8.97 -19.38
C VAL A 104 0.49 -9.99 -20.33
N THR A 105 -0.80 -9.83 -20.67
CA THR A 105 -1.50 -10.73 -21.58
C THR A 105 -2.31 -9.97 -22.63
N PRO A 106 -2.61 -10.59 -23.79
CA PRO A 106 -3.48 -10.01 -24.80
C PRO A 106 -4.98 -10.16 -24.49
N LYS A 107 -5.37 -10.70 -23.31
CA LYS A 107 -6.76 -10.99 -22.95
C LYS A 107 -7.69 -9.79 -23.16
N THR A 108 -8.93 -10.04 -23.58
CA THR A 108 -9.93 -8.99 -23.67
C THR A 108 -10.34 -8.50 -22.28
N VAL A 109 -10.96 -7.32 -22.19
CA VAL A 109 -11.46 -6.79 -20.90
C VAL A 109 -12.48 -7.74 -20.27
N THR A 110 -13.29 -8.41 -21.11
CA THR A 110 -14.25 -9.44 -20.67
C THR A 110 -13.56 -10.66 -20.11
N ASP A 111 -12.53 -11.18 -20.79
CA ASP A 111 -11.77 -12.35 -20.30
C ASP A 111 -11.04 -12.04 -19.00
N VAL A 112 -10.50 -10.82 -18.86
CA VAL A 112 -9.90 -10.39 -17.59
C VAL A 112 -10.93 -10.37 -16.49
N CYS A 113 -12.12 -9.78 -16.72
CA CYS A 113 -13.22 -9.72 -15.75
C CYS A 113 -13.57 -11.10 -15.19
N THR A 114 -13.75 -12.09 -16.08
CA THR A 114 -14.09 -13.47 -15.66
C THR A 114 -12.90 -14.17 -15.00
N SER A 115 -11.66 -13.94 -15.47
CA SER A 115 -10.43 -14.52 -14.90
C SER A 115 -10.17 -14.11 -13.45
N ILE A 116 -10.75 -13.01 -12.97
CA ILE A 116 -10.59 -12.51 -11.59
C ILE A 116 -11.87 -12.69 -10.74
N GLY A 117 -12.82 -13.51 -11.20
CA GLY A 117 -14.00 -13.87 -10.42
C GLY A 117 -15.11 -12.80 -10.36
N TYR A 118 -15.17 -11.89 -11.34
CA TYR A 118 -16.33 -11.02 -11.53
C TYR A 118 -17.27 -11.60 -12.59
N SER A 119 -18.54 -11.78 -12.22
CA SER A 119 -19.61 -12.21 -13.13
C SER A 119 -20.24 -11.06 -13.93
N SER A 120 -20.06 -9.81 -13.48
CA SER A 120 -20.59 -8.62 -14.14
C SER A 120 -19.47 -7.70 -14.61
N LEU A 121 -19.41 -7.52 -15.93
CA LEU A 121 -18.47 -6.60 -16.59
C LEU A 121 -18.66 -5.15 -16.13
N GLY A 122 -19.91 -4.71 -15.94
CA GLY A 122 -20.21 -3.35 -15.47
C GLY A 122 -19.68 -3.10 -14.07
N THR A 123 -19.85 -4.07 -13.16
CA THR A 123 -19.31 -3.99 -11.79
C THR A 123 -17.79 -3.93 -11.81
N PHE A 124 -17.15 -4.79 -12.61
CA PHE A 124 -15.69 -4.79 -12.77
C PHE A 124 -15.17 -3.44 -13.29
N ILE A 125 -15.73 -2.92 -14.39
CA ILE A 125 -15.30 -1.65 -14.99
C ILE A 125 -15.46 -0.49 -13.99
N SER A 126 -16.57 -0.45 -13.25
CA SER A 126 -16.82 0.57 -12.23
C SER A 126 -15.76 0.53 -11.12
N GLN A 127 -15.49 -0.65 -10.56
CA GLN A 127 -14.48 -0.81 -9.51
C GLN A 127 -13.07 -0.50 -10.00
N PHE A 128 -12.70 -1.01 -11.18
CA PHE A 128 -11.42 -0.74 -11.80
C PHE A 128 -11.20 0.75 -12.08
N GLY A 129 -12.24 1.44 -12.58
CA GLY A 129 -12.23 2.87 -12.84
C GLY A 129 -12.10 3.70 -11.56
N LYS A 130 -12.75 3.31 -10.47
CA LYS A 130 -12.62 3.97 -9.16
C LYS A 130 -11.18 3.92 -8.64
N LEU A 131 -10.52 2.78 -8.75
CA LEU A 131 -9.16 2.59 -8.25
C LEU A 131 -8.10 3.25 -9.14
N THR A 132 -8.19 3.04 -10.45
CA THR A 132 -7.14 3.48 -11.39
C THR A 132 -7.39 4.87 -11.97
N GLY A 133 -8.63 5.37 -11.89
CA GLY A 133 -9.07 6.58 -12.59
C GLY A 133 -9.28 6.39 -14.09
N LEU A 134 -9.15 5.18 -14.63
CA LEU A 134 -9.23 4.87 -16.05
C LEU A 134 -10.09 3.64 -16.31
N SER A 135 -10.76 3.58 -17.47
CA SER A 135 -11.33 2.31 -17.96
C SER A 135 -10.20 1.29 -18.22
N PRO A 136 -10.45 -0.03 -18.13
CA PRO A 136 -9.44 -1.06 -18.41
C PRO A 136 -8.69 -0.91 -19.74
N ARG A 137 -9.41 -0.59 -20.83
CA ARG A 137 -8.80 -0.36 -22.15
C ARG A 137 -7.88 0.85 -22.16
N ARG A 138 -8.34 1.97 -21.60
CA ARG A 138 -7.53 3.21 -21.50
C ARG A 138 -6.33 3.02 -20.58
N PHE A 139 -6.46 2.23 -19.51
CA PHE A 139 -5.34 1.87 -18.64
C PHE A 139 -4.22 1.16 -19.42
N ARG A 140 -4.55 0.13 -20.23
CA ARG A 140 -3.58 -0.56 -21.07
C ARG A 140 -2.83 0.40 -22.01
N CYS A 141 -3.55 1.19 -22.80
CA CYS A 141 -2.96 2.14 -23.74
C CYS A 141 -2.03 3.16 -23.06
N VAL A 142 -2.42 3.65 -21.87
CA VAL A 142 -1.61 4.62 -21.13
C VAL A 142 -0.33 3.99 -20.64
N VAL A 143 -0.40 2.78 -20.08
CA VAL A 143 0.80 2.08 -19.60
C VAL A 143 1.72 1.67 -20.76
N GLU A 144 1.21 1.43 -21.97
CA GLU A 144 2.08 1.24 -23.15
C GLU A 144 2.93 2.49 -23.44
N GLN A 145 2.36 3.69 -23.25
CA GLN A 145 3.06 4.96 -23.51
C GLN A 145 4.07 5.34 -22.42
N ILE A 146 3.74 5.14 -21.15
CA ILE A 146 4.54 5.64 -20.01
C ILE A 146 5.14 4.54 -19.14
N GLY A 147 4.79 3.28 -19.40
CA GLY A 147 5.14 2.15 -18.55
C GLY A 147 6.64 1.81 -18.55
N HIS A 148 7.37 2.19 -19.60
CA HIS A 148 8.81 1.94 -19.74
C HIS A 148 9.66 2.87 -18.87
N ILE A 149 9.07 3.92 -18.28
CA ILE A 149 9.80 4.90 -17.47
C ILE A 149 10.31 4.21 -16.20
N PRO A 150 11.63 4.22 -15.93
CA PRO A 150 12.20 3.76 -14.67
C PRO A 150 11.66 4.57 -13.49
N VAL A 151 11.32 3.90 -12.39
CA VAL A 151 10.78 4.61 -11.20
C VAL A 151 11.80 5.56 -10.59
N GLU A 152 13.10 5.28 -10.74
CA GLU A 152 14.19 6.21 -10.35
C GLU A 152 14.09 7.57 -11.04
N GLU A 153 13.60 7.64 -12.28
CA GLU A 153 13.39 8.92 -12.98
C GLU A 153 12.18 9.70 -12.45
N LEU A 154 11.31 9.03 -11.68
CA LEU A 154 10.16 9.63 -11.02
C LEU A 154 10.48 10.07 -9.59
N VAL A 155 11.67 9.72 -9.06
CA VAL A 155 12.10 10.16 -7.74
C VAL A 155 12.36 11.66 -7.78
N GLU A 156 11.35 12.43 -7.40
CA GLU A 156 11.46 13.88 -7.32
C GLU A 156 12.23 14.26 -6.05
N SER A 157 13.25 15.11 -6.20
CA SER A 157 13.76 15.88 -5.08
C SER A 157 12.58 16.69 -4.52
N GLY A 158 12.14 16.34 -3.31
CA GLY A 158 11.10 17.10 -2.61
C GLY A 158 11.52 18.56 -2.40
N PRO A 159 10.64 19.42 -1.86
CA PRO A 159 11.04 20.76 -1.46
C PRO A 159 12.32 20.70 -0.61
N GLU A 160 13.20 21.69 -0.79
CA GLU A 160 14.38 21.79 0.05
C GLU A 160 13.97 21.76 1.53
N LEU A 161 14.68 20.98 2.35
CA LEU A 161 14.32 20.76 3.75
C LEU A 161 14.13 22.07 4.52
N ALA A 162 14.90 23.11 4.18
CA ALA A 162 14.81 24.44 4.76
C ALA A 162 13.51 25.20 4.39
N ALA A 163 12.92 24.91 3.23
CA ALA A 163 11.70 25.55 2.71
C ALA A 163 10.44 24.67 2.87
N ALA A 164 10.59 23.49 3.46
CA ALA A 164 9.52 22.51 3.59
C ALA A 164 8.41 23.00 4.53
N SER A 165 7.20 23.18 3.96
CA SER A 165 6.00 23.51 4.74
C SER A 165 5.11 22.29 5.02
N GLY A 166 5.43 21.13 4.44
CA GLY A 166 4.70 19.88 4.65
C GLY A 166 5.39 18.93 5.63
N PRO A 167 4.88 17.69 5.77
CA PRO A 167 5.49 16.69 6.63
C PRO A 167 6.91 16.34 6.18
N ILE A 168 7.82 16.21 7.15
CA ILE A 168 9.21 15.79 6.92
C ILE A 168 9.40 14.43 7.57
N GLY A 169 10.21 13.56 6.99
CA GLY A 169 10.50 12.27 7.59
C GLY A 169 11.48 11.46 6.77
N ALA A 170 11.63 10.19 7.12
CA ALA A 170 12.50 9.27 6.42
C ALA A 170 11.84 7.91 6.22
N VAL A 171 12.18 7.29 5.08
CA VAL A 171 11.93 5.87 4.85
C VAL A 171 13.28 5.17 4.84
N THR A 172 13.44 4.18 5.72
CA THR A 172 14.67 3.40 5.85
C THR A 172 14.51 2.08 5.12
N GLY A 173 15.52 1.71 4.33
CA GLY A 173 15.60 0.43 3.67
C GLY A 173 15.63 -0.76 4.62
N LEU A 174 15.33 -1.95 4.09
CA LEU A 174 15.52 -3.18 4.85
C LEU A 174 17.01 -3.31 5.20
N HIS A 175 17.32 -3.48 6.49
CA HIS A 175 18.70 -3.47 7.01
C HIS A 175 19.52 -2.22 6.64
N GLY A 176 18.87 -1.12 6.28
CA GLY A 176 19.53 0.12 5.83
C GLY A 176 20.00 0.10 4.37
N GLU A 177 19.64 -0.90 3.57
CA GLU A 177 19.99 -0.93 2.14
C GLU A 177 19.27 0.18 1.36
N PRO A 178 19.98 0.98 0.54
CA PRO A 178 19.33 2.01 -0.27
C PRO A 178 18.44 1.40 -1.35
N CYS A 179 17.24 1.97 -1.53
CA CYS A 179 16.33 1.62 -2.62
C CYS A 179 15.40 2.80 -2.94
N ASN A 180 14.65 2.67 -4.04
CA ASN A 180 13.54 3.57 -4.31
C ASN A 180 12.27 3.03 -3.65
N ALA A 181 11.40 3.94 -3.21
CA ALA A 181 10.12 3.59 -2.61
C ALA A 181 9.01 4.52 -3.07
N LEU A 182 7.81 3.97 -3.18
CA LEU A 182 6.57 4.73 -3.32
C LEU A 182 6.02 4.98 -1.92
N LEU A 183 5.90 6.24 -1.54
CA LEU A 183 5.40 6.67 -0.23
C LEU A 183 4.04 7.32 -0.39
N GLY A 184 3.07 6.92 0.44
CA GLY A 184 1.77 7.57 0.53
C GLY A 184 1.37 7.91 1.97
N LEU A 185 0.60 8.99 2.12
CA LEU A 185 -0.08 9.34 3.36
C LEU A 185 -1.56 8.97 3.25
N PHE A 186 -2.02 8.05 4.08
CA PHE A 186 -3.38 7.50 4.03
C PHE A 186 -4.19 7.93 5.25
N ARG A 187 -5.38 8.50 5.02
CA ARG A 187 -6.32 8.75 6.12
C ARG A 187 -6.92 7.42 6.60
N LEU A 188 -7.18 7.33 7.91
CA LEU A 188 -7.89 6.21 8.55
C LEU A 188 -7.24 4.82 8.34
N ASN A 189 -5.95 4.77 8.00
CA ASN A 189 -5.20 3.54 7.72
C ASN A 189 -5.89 2.62 6.70
N ARG A 190 -6.27 3.19 5.54
CA ARG A 190 -6.91 2.46 4.43
C ARG A 190 -5.99 2.38 3.21
N PRO A 191 -4.99 1.47 3.19
CA PRO A 191 -4.05 1.35 2.08
C PRO A 191 -4.70 0.98 0.74
N GLN A 192 -5.93 0.46 0.74
CA GLN A 192 -6.65 0.09 -0.48
C GLN A 192 -7.37 1.26 -1.15
N GLU A 193 -7.47 2.41 -0.47
CA GLU A 193 -7.99 3.66 -1.02
C GLU A 193 -6.83 4.50 -1.57
N LEU A 194 -7.13 5.59 -2.30
CA LEU A 194 -6.08 6.48 -2.79
C LEU A 194 -5.44 7.25 -1.63
N PRO A 195 -4.11 7.38 -1.60
CA PRO A 195 -3.45 8.20 -0.60
C PRO A 195 -3.82 9.68 -0.80
N THR A 196 -3.87 10.44 0.29
CA THR A 196 -4.05 11.90 0.24
C THR A 196 -2.84 12.60 -0.36
N MET A 197 -1.65 12.04 -0.15
CA MET A 197 -0.39 12.51 -0.72
C MET A 197 0.42 11.31 -1.16
N PHE A 198 1.09 11.42 -2.31
CA PHE A 198 1.94 10.38 -2.88
C PHE A 198 3.25 10.99 -3.40
N HIS A 199 4.37 10.32 -3.13
CA HIS A 199 5.69 10.73 -3.60
C HIS A 199 6.57 9.50 -3.89
N ALA A 200 7.35 9.53 -4.97
CA ALA A 200 8.41 8.55 -5.21
C ALA A 200 9.73 9.09 -4.62
N ILE A 201 10.39 8.29 -3.79
CA ILE A 201 11.53 8.73 -2.97
C ILE A 201 12.70 7.75 -3.09
N ALA A 202 13.90 8.21 -2.73
CA ALA A 202 15.01 7.31 -2.42
C ALA A 202 15.13 7.21 -0.89
N THR A 203 15.35 6.01 -0.37
CA THR A 203 15.40 5.72 1.07
C THR A 203 16.71 6.20 1.73
N ASN A 204 16.76 6.11 3.06
CA ASN A 204 17.93 6.42 3.90
C ASN A 204 18.37 7.89 3.87
N ARG A 205 17.42 8.78 3.59
CA ARG A 205 17.59 10.24 3.67
C ARG A 205 16.31 10.89 4.16
N LEU A 206 16.44 12.11 4.66
CA LEU A 206 15.26 12.94 4.95
C LEU A 206 14.57 13.35 3.65
N VAL A 207 13.24 13.29 3.69
CA VAL A 207 12.35 13.70 2.62
C VAL A 207 11.36 14.70 3.19
N ALA A 208 11.27 15.85 2.55
CA ALA A 208 10.17 16.78 2.76
C ALA A 208 9.06 16.48 1.76
N LEU A 209 7.83 16.41 2.25
CA LEU A 209 6.64 16.18 1.45
C LEU A 209 5.92 17.50 1.17
N PRO A 210 5.14 17.59 0.07
CA PRO A 210 4.26 18.72 -0.14
C PRO A 210 3.28 18.92 1.03
N PRO A 211 2.80 20.15 1.28
CA PRO A 211 1.80 20.42 2.31
C PRO A 211 0.53 19.57 2.11
N VAL A 212 -0.03 19.10 3.21
CA VAL A 212 -1.31 18.36 3.25
C VAL A 212 -2.26 19.05 4.22
N ALA A 213 -3.57 18.86 4.02
CA ALA A 213 -4.57 19.41 4.92
C ALA A 213 -4.46 18.83 6.34
N ASP A 214 -5.01 19.53 7.33
CA ASP A 214 -5.04 19.07 8.71
C ASP A 214 -5.73 17.70 8.86
N GLY A 215 -5.18 16.88 9.76
CA GLY A 215 -5.67 15.53 10.04
C GLY A 215 -4.55 14.54 10.38
N ASP A 216 -4.95 13.31 10.66
CA ASP A 216 -4.06 12.19 10.96
C ASP A 216 -3.91 11.27 9.75
N TYR A 217 -2.66 10.92 9.45
CA TYR A 217 -2.30 10.11 8.30
C TYR A 217 -1.36 8.98 8.69
N GLU A 218 -1.60 7.81 8.12
CA GLU A 218 -0.68 6.68 8.19
C GLU A 218 0.30 6.76 7.00
N PRO A 219 1.62 6.92 7.23
CA PRO A 219 2.60 6.84 6.17
C PRO A 219 2.87 5.38 5.81
N ILE A 220 2.70 5.03 4.54
CA ILE A 220 2.93 3.67 4.04
C ILE A 220 3.88 3.74 2.85
N ALA A 221 4.95 2.97 2.91
CA ALA A 221 5.96 2.90 1.85
C ALA A 221 6.03 1.49 1.26
N VAL A 222 6.12 1.40 -0.07
CA VAL A 222 6.38 0.16 -0.80
C VAL A 222 7.68 0.32 -1.57
N ALA A 223 8.64 -0.56 -1.32
CA ALA A 223 9.91 -0.54 -2.03
C ALA A 223 9.72 -0.97 -3.49
N VAL A 224 10.52 -0.39 -4.35
CA VAL A 224 10.56 -0.68 -5.78
C VAL A 224 11.89 -1.38 -6.08
N GLY A 225 11.84 -2.36 -6.98
CA GLY A 225 13.03 -3.09 -7.41
C GLY A 225 14.04 -2.15 -8.08
N PRO A 226 15.35 -2.46 -8.03
CA PRO A 226 16.35 -1.77 -8.82
C PRO A 226 15.94 -1.78 -10.30
N SER A 227 16.06 -0.64 -10.98
CA SER A 227 15.70 -0.47 -12.41
C SER A 227 14.24 -0.81 -12.77
N ALA A 228 13.35 -1.03 -11.79
CA ALA A 228 11.97 -1.37 -12.09
C ALA A 228 11.25 -0.17 -12.72
N THR A 229 10.50 -0.46 -13.77
CA THR A 229 9.71 0.52 -14.50
C THR A 229 8.32 0.70 -13.88
N VAL A 230 7.60 1.73 -14.31
CA VAL A 230 6.18 1.93 -13.94
C VAL A 230 5.36 0.68 -14.28
N ARG A 231 5.61 0.04 -15.43
CA ARG A 231 4.92 -1.19 -15.83
C ARG A 231 5.21 -2.33 -14.86
N ASP A 232 6.46 -2.52 -14.45
CA ASP A 232 6.85 -3.60 -13.54
C ASP A 232 6.14 -3.46 -12.18
N VAL A 233 6.07 -2.25 -11.65
CA VAL A 233 5.33 -1.98 -10.41
C VAL A 233 3.84 -2.31 -10.57
N LEU A 234 3.21 -1.84 -11.66
CA LEU A 234 1.78 -2.05 -11.90
C LEU A 234 1.40 -3.49 -12.27
N ALA A 235 2.36 -4.27 -12.80
CA ALA A 235 2.19 -5.65 -13.22
C ALA A 235 2.80 -6.67 -12.25
N THR A 236 3.09 -6.27 -11.01
CA THR A 236 3.62 -7.18 -9.99
C THR A 236 2.66 -8.36 -9.78
N PRO A 237 3.11 -9.63 -9.94
CA PRO A 237 2.27 -10.79 -9.69
C PRO A 237 1.82 -10.90 -8.24
N ILE A 238 0.58 -11.37 -8.04
CA ILE A 238 0.10 -11.70 -6.71
C ILE A 238 0.97 -12.81 -6.12
N GLY A 239 1.36 -12.65 -4.86
CA GLY A 239 2.23 -13.59 -4.16
C GLY A 239 3.73 -13.31 -4.32
N VAL A 240 4.14 -12.43 -5.25
CA VAL A 240 5.50 -11.89 -5.26
C VAL A 240 5.60 -10.87 -4.15
N LEU A 241 6.28 -11.26 -3.06
CA LEU A 241 6.41 -10.43 -1.87
C LEU A 241 7.56 -9.44 -2.04
N GLY A 242 7.23 -8.15 -1.98
CA GLY A 242 8.21 -7.06 -1.99
C GLY A 242 8.68 -6.68 -0.59
N ARG A 243 9.02 -5.40 -0.45
CA ARG A 243 9.27 -4.78 0.86
C ARG A 243 8.24 -3.67 1.08
N ILE A 244 7.67 -3.62 2.28
CA ILE A 244 6.66 -2.65 2.69
C ILE A 244 7.01 -2.11 4.07
N GLY A 245 6.62 -0.87 4.37
CA GLY A 245 6.76 -0.25 5.67
C GLY A 245 5.51 0.55 6.03
N PHE A 246 5.19 0.57 7.31
CA PHE A 246 4.15 1.40 7.91
C PHE A 246 4.82 2.36 8.89
N GLY A 247 4.15 3.46 9.21
CA GLY A 247 4.68 4.44 10.15
C GLY A 247 4.83 3.86 11.55
N TYR A 248 5.87 4.28 12.27
CA TYR A 248 5.93 4.02 13.72
C TYR A 248 4.87 4.82 14.48
N SER A 249 4.51 5.99 13.95
CA SER A 249 3.43 6.83 14.46
C SER A 249 2.70 7.52 13.31
N PRO A 250 1.41 7.87 13.50
CA PRO A 250 0.68 8.68 12.55
C PRO A 250 1.35 10.05 12.35
N VAL A 251 1.26 10.55 11.13
CA VAL A 251 1.57 11.93 10.77
C VAL A 251 0.36 12.79 11.13
N THR A 252 0.45 13.56 12.21
CA THR A 252 -0.58 14.52 12.61
C THR A 252 -0.21 15.91 12.09
N VAL A 253 -1.07 16.46 11.24
CA VAL A 253 -0.95 17.82 10.70
C VAL A 253 -1.98 18.73 11.36
N THR A 254 -1.52 19.85 11.92
CA THR A 254 -2.37 20.86 12.58
C THR A 254 -1.86 22.25 12.24
N GLY A 255 -2.73 23.13 11.75
CA GLY A 255 -2.34 24.45 11.26
C GLY A 255 -1.35 24.36 10.10
N GLY A 256 -1.46 23.33 9.26
CA GLY A 256 -0.56 23.07 8.14
C GLY A 256 0.85 22.61 8.53
N ARG A 257 1.13 22.36 9.81
CA ARG A 257 2.45 21.91 10.29
C ARG A 257 2.39 20.50 10.88
N CYS A 258 3.47 19.75 10.68
CA CYS A 258 3.65 18.43 11.29
C CYS A 258 4.42 18.57 12.62
N ARG A 259 3.96 17.93 13.69
CA ARG A 259 4.59 18.04 15.03
C ARG A 259 5.96 17.36 15.10
N HIS A 260 6.11 16.21 14.47
CA HIS A 260 7.32 15.39 14.52
C HIS A 260 7.63 14.78 13.15
N PRO A 261 8.90 14.48 12.85
CA PRO A 261 9.23 13.78 11.63
C PRO A 261 8.64 12.37 11.62
N PHE A 262 8.11 11.95 10.46
CA PHE A 262 7.66 10.56 10.32
C PHE A 262 8.82 9.61 10.06
N GLN A 263 8.63 8.36 10.46
CA GLN A 263 9.60 7.30 10.24
C GLN A 263 8.88 6.06 9.74
N VAL A 264 9.38 5.50 8.64
CA VAL A 264 8.90 4.24 8.07
C VAL A 264 10.11 3.34 7.85
N ALA A 265 10.08 2.13 8.39
CA ALA A 265 11.11 1.13 8.11
C ALA A 265 10.54 0.04 7.20
N LEU A 266 11.23 -0.20 6.08
CA LEU A 266 10.86 -1.26 5.16
C LEU A 266 11.21 -2.62 5.76
N ARG A 267 10.23 -3.54 5.70
CA ARG A 267 10.37 -4.94 6.08
C ARG A 267 9.93 -5.84 4.93
N ARG A 268 10.26 -7.12 5.01
CA ARG A 268 9.68 -8.11 4.10
C ARG A 268 8.16 -8.04 4.17
N GLN A 269 7.53 -7.96 3.00
CA GLN A 269 6.08 -8.01 2.90
C GLN A 269 5.60 -9.41 3.32
N ARG A 270 4.53 -9.42 4.08
CA ARG A 270 3.81 -10.62 4.53
C ARG A 270 2.62 -10.80 3.61
N ARG A 271 2.16 -12.03 3.44
CA ARG A 271 1.03 -12.34 2.54
C ARG A 271 -0.25 -11.59 2.93
N PHE A 272 -0.46 -11.39 4.23
CA PHE A 272 -1.61 -10.68 4.77
C PHE A 272 -1.40 -9.16 4.90
N ASP A 273 -0.27 -8.62 4.45
CA ASP A 273 -0.16 -7.18 4.29
C ASP A 273 -1.13 -6.73 3.21
N PRO A 274 -1.96 -5.72 3.46
CA PRO A 274 -2.92 -5.27 2.47
C PRO A 274 -2.21 -4.73 1.22
N PRO A 275 -2.70 -5.05 0.01
CA PRO A 275 -2.23 -4.39 -1.20
C PRO A 275 -2.43 -2.87 -1.07
N VAL A 276 -1.35 -2.12 -1.32
CA VAL A 276 -1.35 -0.65 -1.25
C VAL A 276 -1.69 -0.09 -2.62
N GLU A 277 -2.66 0.81 -2.68
CA GLU A 277 -3.16 1.35 -3.94
C GLU A 277 -2.41 2.63 -4.35
N PHE A 278 -1.43 2.44 -5.24
CA PHE A 278 -0.64 3.53 -5.82
C PHE A 278 -0.86 3.72 -7.32
N THR A 279 -1.78 2.99 -7.96
CA THR A 279 -1.90 2.98 -9.43
C THR A 279 -2.14 4.37 -10.00
N ARG A 280 -3.22 5.03 -9.56
CA ARG A 280 -3.60 6.33 -10.10
C ARG A 280 -2.52 7.41 -9.87
N PRO A 281 -1.98 7.60 -8.64
CA PRO A 281 -0.97 8.63 -8.44
C PRO A 281 0.35 8.31 -9.16
N LEU A 282 0.75 7.04 -9.29
CA LEU A 282 1.92 6.65 -10.07
C LEU A 282 1.76 6.98 -11.56
N LEU A 283 0.61 6.65 -12.17
CA LEU A 283 0.31 7.03 -13.56
C LEU A 283 0.30 8.56 -13.76
N SER A 284 -0.22 9.31 -12.78
CA SER A 284 -0.23 10.77 -12.81
C SER A 284 1.17 11.36 -12.74
N LEU A 285 2.03 10.81 -11.88
CA LEU A 285 3.43 11.24 -11.74
C LEU A 285 4.22 10.96 -13.03
N ALA A 286 4.12 9.74 -13.57
CA ALA A 286 4.78 9.35 -14.81
C ALA A 286 4.37 10.22 -16.00
N ARG A 287 3.08 10.53 -16.15
CA ARG A 287 2.60 11.44 -17.21
C ARG A 287 3.17 12.85 -17.08
N ARG A 288 3.20 13.41 -15.87
CA ARG A 288 3.77 14.76 -15.63
C ARG A 288 5.25 14.81 -16.00
N ARG A 289 5.99 13.72 -15.76
CA ARG A 289 7.40 13.63 -16.15
C ARG A 289 7.59 13.72 -17.66
N VAL A 290 6.82 12.95 -18.45
CA VAL A 290 6.87 13.00 -19.92
C VAL A 290 6.59 14.41 -20.43
N LEU A 291 5.53 15.06 -19.93
CA LEU A 291 5.17 16.42 -20.36
C LEU A 291 6.26 17.45 -20.05
N ARG A 292 6.94 17.33 -18.90
CA ARG A 292 8.08 18.22 -18.56
C ARG A 292 9.26 18.05 -19.53
N ILE A 293 9.59 16.81 -19.91
CA ILE A 293 10.69 16.52 -20.84
C ILE A 293 10.39 17.11 -22.24
N SER A 294 9.14 16.98 -22.71
CA SER A 294 8.69 17.53 -23.99
C SER A 294 8.73 19.06 -24.06
N HIS A 295 8.77 19.76 -22.92
CA HIS A 295 8.83 21.22 -22.85
C HIS A 295 10.22 21.75 -22.50
N SER A 296 11.18 20.88 -22.19
CA SER A 296 12.57 21.26 -21.87
C SER A 296 13.57 21.00 -23.01
N THR A 297 13.11 20.55 -24.19
CA THR A 297 13.97 20.47 -25.38
C THR A 297 14.04 21.87 -26.02
N PRO A 298 15.17 22.60 -25.96
CA PRO A 298 15.29 23.86 -26.68
C PRO A 298 15.23 23.55 -28.18
N ALA A 299 14.44 24.34 -28.92
CA ALA A 299 14.51 24.35 -30.36
C ALA A 299 15.96 24.66 -30.75
N ILE A 300 16.65 23.68 -31.33
CA ILE A 300 17.91 23.92 -32.01
C ILE A 300 17.53 24.70 -33.27
N GLY A 301 17.69 26.02 -33.20
CA GLY A 301 17.51 26.97 -34.28
C GLY A 301 18.64 27.98 -34.25
#